data_AF-A0A7C7KUD3-F1
#
_entry.id   AF-A0A7C7KUD3-F1
#
_cell.length_a   1.000
_cell.length_b   1.000
_cell.length_c   1.000
_cell.angle_alpha   90.00
_cell.angle_beta   90.00
_cell.angle_gamma   90.00
#
_symmetry.space_group_name_H-M   'P 1'
#
loop_
_entity.id
_entity.type
_entity.pdbx_description
1 polymer ?
#
loop_
_entity_poly.entity_id
_entity_poly.type
_entity_poly.pdbx_seq_one_letter_code
_entity_poly.pdbx_strand_id
1 'polypeptide(L)'
;MSERTSITPPIGQTAQVGYPCASRELGACVDMRDRFWVTWVSHLNGRDTIMARRWSDADAELTVQVSEATGEFINPSAIGMPHGILFLWRSYHDDGWRIRARALYNEEWRDEIEIAIPQHSISAFAVTRDANDEIWLMMATHGNGESSVWCSKGVGDDWSEPTFAFSHRGRIDRLRIASSANALWLAWDCYCDGFFHIWVSCNSDGVWEQPHSVSQVVATGDEWHLVPTIACDASGMPFVAWLMPMPVADNLGAYDHWLWLMCARYDGKRWLPITDEKVARLLPGCVESLAQGLLASETYVGYHGRRRHPMLIADERCGMWLLWERKPREDFDTAKWGVLCAKFYDGEQWHEPIELHRGALCYQVDEATVVKDGKL
;
A
#
# COMPACT_ATOMS: atom_id res chain seq x y z
N MET A 1 24.38 9.33 -28.43
CA MET A 1 22.98 9.79 -28.45
C MET A 1 22.11 8.57 -28.61
N SER A 2 21.71 7.92 -27.51
CA SER A 2 20.75 6.82 -27.55
C SER A 2 19.35 7.40 -27.61
N GLU A 3 18.53 6.87 -28.52
CA GLU A 3 17.10 7.19 -28.60
C GLU A 3 16.44 6.80 -27.27
N ARG A 4 15.92 7.81 -26.57
CA ARG A 4 14.95 7.60 -25.50
C ARG A 4 13.64 7.19 -26.18
N THR A 5 13.41 5.89 -26.33
CA THR A 5 12.09 5.34 -26.60
C THR A 5 11.16 5.83 -25.50
N SER A 6 10.12 6.60 -25.86
CA SER A 6 9.11 7.03 -24.90
C SER A 6 8.29 5.81 -24.48
N ILE A 7 8.54 5.36 -23.26
CA ILE A 7 7.86 4.25 -22.60
C ILE A 7 6.47 4.74 -22.18
N THR A 8 5.40 4.12 -22.66
CA THR A 8 4.06 4.30 -22.09
C THR A 8 3.58 2.92 -21.63
N PRO A 9 3.57 2.62 -20.31
CA PRO A 9 2.97 1.39 -19.82
C PRO A 9 1.47 1.35 -20.16
N PRO A 10 0.79 0.19 -20.09
CA PRO A 10 -0.66 0.14 -20.25
C PRO A 10 -1.32 0.87 -19.08
N ILE A 11 -1.70 2.12 -19.30
CA ILE A 11 -2.36 2.94 -18.30
C ILE A 11 -3.85 2.92 -18.58
N GLY A 12 -4.56 2.05 -17.87
CA GLY A 12 -6.02 2.04 -17.86
C GLY A 12 -6.56 3.27 -17.14
N GLN A 13 -7.44 4.04 -17.78
CA GLN A 13 -8.19 5.11 -17.12
C GLN A 13 -9.59 4.60 -16.75
N THR A 14 -9.95 4.68 -15.47
CA THR A 14 -11.31 4.41 -15.01
C THR A 14 -12.10 5.72 -14.99
N ALA A 15 -12.99 5.92 -15.96
CA ALA A 15 -13.99 6.97 -15.87
C ALA A 15 -15.01 6.60 -14.77
N GLN A 16 -15.05 7.38 -13.69
CA GLN A 16 -16.08 7.24 -12.65
C GLN A 16 -17.36 7.92 -13.14
N VAL A 17 -18.21 7.17 -13.86
CA VAL A 17 -19.52 7.66 -14.32
C VAL A 17 -20.52 7.44 -13.19
N GLY A 18 -20.86 8.53 -12.48
CA GLY A 18 -21.79 8.51 -11.35
C GLY A 18 -21.06 8.70 -10.02
N TYR A 19 -21.24 9.90 -9.44
CA TYR A 19 -20.73 10.44 -8.17
C TYR A 19 -19.30 10.06 -7.75
N PRO A 20 -18.43 11.03 -7.43
CA PRO A 20 -17.12 10.74 -6.87
C PRO A 20 -17.30 10.14 -5.47
N CYS A 21 -17.47 8.83 -5.38
CA CYS A 21 -16.99 8.12 -4.22
C CYS A 21 -15.47 8.28 -4.31
N ALA A 22 -14.97 9.30 -3.59
CA ALA A 22 -13.57 9.40 -3.24
C ALA A 22 -13.25 8.23 -2.30
N SER A 23 -13.35 6.99 -2.78
CA SER A 23 -12.86 5.86 -2.00
C SER A 23 -11.39 6.16 -1.79
N ARG A 24 -11.03 6.43 -0.52
CA ARG A 24 -9.65 6.69 -0.11
C ARG A 24 -8.77 5.44 -0.29
N GLU A 25 -9.41 4.32 -0.62
CA GLU A 25 -8.88 2.98 -0.55
C GLU A 25 -9.34 2.23 -1.79
N LEU A 26 -8.37 1.72 -2.51
CA LEU A 26 -8.52 0.89 -3.70
C LEU A 26 -7.44 -0.18 -3.63
N GLY A 27 -7.78 -1.38 -4.09
CA GLY A 27 -6.85 -2.48 -4.30
C GLY A 27 -6.60 -2.65 -5.78
N ALA A 28 -5.37 -2.99 -6.17
CA ALA A 28 -5.06 -3.36 -7.54
C ALA A 28 -4.17 -4.59 -7.56
N CYS A 29 -4.36 -5.45 -8.56
CA CYS A 29 -3.60 -6.67 -8.71
C CYS A 29 -3.56 -7.11 -10.18
N VAL A 30 -2.46 -7.70 -10.62
CA VAL A 30 -2.36 -8.44 -11.87
C VAL A 30 -2.56 -9.93 -11.55
N ASP A 31 -3.54 -10.57 -12.19
CA ASP A 31 -3.74 -12.01 -12.02
C ASP A 31 -2.76 -12.85 -12.84
N MET A 32 -2.78 -14.18 -12.65
CA MET A 32 -1.85 -15.10 -13.32
C MET A 32 -2.06 -15.23 -14.85
N ARG A 33 -3.02 -14.50 -15.41
CA ARG A 33 -3.27 -14.40 -16.85
C ARG A 33 -2.94 -13.00 -17.39
N ASP A 34 -2.13 -12.24 -16.67
CA ASP A 34 -1.73 -10.86 -16.98
C ASP A 34 -2.92 -9.89 -17.10
N ARG A 35 -4.04 -10.18 -16.41
CA ARG A 35 -5.20 -9.29 -16.40
C ARG A 35 -5.11 -8.37 -15.19
N PHE A 36 -5.28 -7.08 -15.44
CA PHE A 36 -5.26 -6.08 -14.37
C PHE A 36 -6.64 -5.92 -13.75
N TRP A 37 -6.69 -5.95 -12.43
CA TRP A 37 -7.89 -5.78 -11.64
C TRP A 37 -7.77 -4.59 -10.72
N VAL A 38 -8.86 -3.84 -10.59
CA VAL A 38 -9.02 -2.80 -9.57
C VAL A 38 -10.28 -3.10 -8.78
N THR A 39 -10.19 -2.98 -7.46
CA THR A 39 -11.31 -3.10 -6.52
C THR A 39 -11.44 -1.84 -5.67
N TRP A 40 -12.66 -1.40 -5.41
CA TRP A 40 -12.95 -0.20 -4.63
C TRP A 40 -14.30 -0.30 -3.92
N VAL A 41 -14.47 0.54 -2.89
CA VAL A 41 -15.78 0.74 -2.26
C VAL A 41 -16.58 1.74 -3.08
N SER A 42 -17.82 1.37 -3.45
CA SER A 42 -18.79 2.24 -4.10
C SER A 42 -20.07 2.33 -3.27
N HIS A 43 -20.83 3.41 -3.46
CA HIS A 43 -22.12 3.59 -2.80
C HIS A 43 -23.25 3.40 -3.81
N LEU A 44 -23.93 2.26 -3.75
CA LEU A 44 -25.00 1.88 -4.67
C LEU A 44 -26.31 1.72 -3.91
N ASN A 45 -27.35 2.45 -4.32
CA ASN A 45 -28.69 2.39 -3.71
C ASN A 45 -28.71 2.65 -2.19
N GLY A 46 -27.89 3.59 -1.72
CA GLY A 46 -27.85 3.95 -0.30
C GLY A 46 -27.00 3.01 0.57
N ARG A 47 -26.20 2.12 -0.03
CA ARG A 47 -25.39 1.12 0.68
C ARG A 47 -23.99 1.03 0.11
N ASP A 48 -23.03 0.68 0.95
CA ASP A 48 -21.68 0.39 0.50
C ASP A 48 -21.64 -0.98 -0.19
N THR A 49 -20.84 -1.04 -1.25
CA THR A 49 -20.64 -2.22 -2.09
C THR A 49 -19.17 -2.28 -2.49
N ILE A 50 -18.60 -3.48 -2.52
CA ILE A 50 -17.31 -3.70 -3.17
C ILE A 50 -17.55 -3.92 -4.64
N MET A 51 -16.90 -3.09 -5.46
CA MET A 51 -16.94 -3.18 -6.91
C MET A 51 -15.57 -3.58 -7.41
N ALA A 52 -15.53 -4.30 -8.52
CA ALA A 52 -14.30 -4.57 -9.25
C ALA A 52 -14.47 -4.26 -10.72
N ARG A 53 -13.35 -4.01 -11.39
CA ARG A 53 -13.26 -3.95 -12.84
C ARG A 53 -11.98 -4.65 -13.29
N ARG A 54 -12.10 -5.36 -14.41
CA ARG A 54 -10.99 -6.04 -15.08
C ARG A 54 -10.59 -5.26 -16.32
N TRP A 55 -9.30 -5.28 -16.63
CA TRP A 55 -8.74 -4.86 -17.91
C TRP A 55 -8.02 -6.04 -18.54
N SER A 56 -8.32 -6.27 -19.81
CA SER A 56 -7.52 -7.08 -20.71
C SER A 56 -6.88 -6.14 -21.72
N ASP A 57 -5.55 -6.14 -21.77
CA ASP A 57 -4.79 -5.16 -22.55
C ASP A 57 -5.18 -3.70 -22.20
N ALA A 58 -5.69 -2.94 -23.17
CA ALA A 58 -6.13 -1.56 -22.98
C ALA A 58 -7.65 -1.43 -22.75
N ASP A 59 -8.40 -2.53 -22.85
CA ASP A 59 -9.85 -2.50 -22.83
C ASP A 59 -10.40 -2.78 -21.43
N ALA A 60 -11.20 -1.83 -20.94
CA ALA A 60 -11.87 -1.93 -19.67
C ALA A 60 -13.14 -2.77 -19.81
N GLU A 61 -13.27 -3.83 -19.03
CA GLU A 61 -14.50 -4.62 -18.97
C GLU A 61 -15.59 -3.93 -18.14
N LEU A 62 -16.78 -4.53 -18.13
CA LEU A 62 -17.88 -4.07 -17.28
C LEU A 62 -17.49 -4.12 -15.80
N THR A 63 -17.91 -3.09 -15.07
CA THR A 63 -17.82 -3.09 -13.60
C THR A 63 -18.76 -4.16 -13.05
N VAL A 64 -18.24 -4.95 -12.11
CA VAL A 64 -18.97 -6.02 -11.43
C VAL A 64 -19.04 -5.74 -9.93
N GLN A 65 -20.17 -6.08 -9.31
CA GLN A 65 -20.31 -6.05 -7.85
C GLN A 65 -19.72 -7.34 -7.28
N VAL A 66 -18.77 -7.20 -6.35
CA VAL A 66 -18.09 -8.31 -5.69
C VAL A 66 -18.83 -8.71 -4.43
N SER A 67 -19.18 -7.76 -3.57
CA SER A 67 -19.90 -8.03 -2.32
C SER A 67 -21.38 -8.35 -2.58
N GLU A 68 -21.89 -9.43 -2.04
CA GLU A 68 -23.31 -9.79 -1.96
C GLU A 68 -23.96 -9.22 -0.70
N ALA A 69 -23.23 -9.25 0.41
CA ALA A 69 -23.72 -8.74 1.67
C ALA A 69 -23.76 -7.22 1.73
N THR A 70 -24.46 -6.71 2.74
CA THR A 70 -24.55 -5.28 3.05
C THR A 70 -23.80 -4.99 4.34
N GLY A 71 -23.13 -3.85 4.42
CA GLY A 71 -22.46 -3.40 5.64
C GLY A 71 -21.70 -2.10 5.37
N GLU A 72 -20.91 -1.68 6.35
CA GLU A 72 -19.89 -0.66 6.13
C GLU A 72 -18.63 -1.35 5.65
N PHE A 73 -18.15 -0.99 4.45
CA PHE A 73 -17.00 -1.65 3.83
C PHE A 73 -15.82 -0.70 3.68
N ILE A 74 -14.64 -1.18 4.06
CA ILE A 74 -13.38 -0.43 3.95
C ILE A 74 -12.23 -1.35 3.55
N ASN A 75 -11.12 -0.74 3.12
CA ASN A 75 -9.84 -1.37 2.80
C ASN A 75 -9.97 -2.54 1.81
N PRO A 76 -10.58 -2.37 0.63
CA PRO A 76 -10.62 -3.45 -0.35
C PRO A 76 -9.20 -3.78 -0.84
N SER A 77 -8.92 -5.07 -0.97
CA SER A 77 -7.68 -5.63 -1.49
C SER A 77 -8.01 -6.73 -2.51
N ALA A 78 -7.06 -6.99 -3.40
CA ALA A 78 -7.15 -8.00 -4.44
C ALA A 78 -5.83 -8.75 -4.53
N ILE A 79 -5.89 -10.06 -4.74
CA ILE A 79 -4.71 -10.88 -4.97
C ILE A 79 -4.95 -11.96 -6.02
N GLY A 80 -3.99 -12.11 -6.94
CA GLY A 80 -4.05 -13.08 -8.03
C GLY A 80 -3.82 -14.51 -7.52
N MET A 81 -4.52 -15.46 -8.12
CA MET A 81 -4.45 -16.89 -7.82
C MET A 81 -4.19 -17.69 -9.11
N PRO A 82 -3.65 -18.93 -9.05
CA PRO A 82 -3.36 -19.75 -10.23
C PRO A 82 -4.52 -19.83 -11.26
N HIS A 83 -5.76 -19.79 -10.78
CA HIS A 83 -6.95 -19.92 -11.62
C HIS A 83 -7.99 -18.82 -11.36
N GLY A 84 -7.57 -17.66 -10.85
CA GLY A 84 -8.54 -16.65 -10.45
C GLY A 84 -7.97 -15.43 -9.74
N ILE A 85 -8.86 -14.74 -9.05
CA ILE A 85 -8.55 -13.61 -8.19
C ILE A 85 -9.37 -13.72 -6.90
N LEU A 86 -8.76 -13.35 -5.79
CA LEU A 86 -9.40 -13.24 -4.50
C LEU A 86 -9.53 -11.76 -4.14
N PHE A 87 -10.75 -11.35 -3.81
CA PHE A 87 -11.03 -10.03 -3.27
C PHE A 87 -11.26 -10.15 -1.76
N LEU A 88 -10.68 -9.23 -0.99
CA LEU A 88 -10.87 -9.14 0.45
C LEU A 88 -11.21 -7.72 0.85
N TRP A 89 -12.01 -7.55 1.89
CA TRP A 89 -12.31 -6.24 2.46
C TRP A 89 -12.66 -6.36 3.93
N ARG A 90 -12.57 -5.24 4.65
CA ARG A 90 -13.10 -5.14 6.01
C ARG A 90 -14.58 -4.80 5.96
N SER A 91 -15.36 -5.48 6.78
CA SER A 91 -16.79 -5.25 6.95
C SER A 91 -17.11 -5.03 8.43
N TYR A 92 -17.93 -4.03 8.74
CA TYR A 92 -18.51 -3.86 10.07
C TYR A 92 -19.88 -4.53 10.13
N HIS A 93 -20.04 -5.51 11.00
CA HIS A 93 -21.28 -6.25 11.24
C HIS A 93 -21.31 -6.80 12.68
N ASP A 94 -22.48 -6.90 13.30
CA ASP A 94 -22.67 -7.41 14.68
C ASP A 94 -21.63 -6.86 15.69
N ASP A 95 -21.52 -5.54 15.74
CA ASP A 95 -20.63 -4.79 16.66
C ASP A 95 -19.12 -5.04 16.47
N GLY A 96 -18.68 -5.61 15.34
CA GLY A 96 -17.26 -5.88 15.10
C GLY A 96 -16.82 -5.74 13.66
N TRP A 97 -15.55 -5.39 13.47
CA TRP A 97 -14.89 -5.48 12.17
C TRP A 97 -14.44 -6.93 11.90
N ARG A 98 -14.75 -7.41 10.69
CA ARG A 98 -14.40 -8.73 10.16
C ARG A 98 -13.73 -8.58 8.79
N ILE A 99 -13.09 -9.64 8.32
CA ILE A 99 -12.66 -9.73 6.91
C ILE A 99 -13.71 -10.52 6.15
N ARG A 100 -14.12 -10.01 5.00
CA ARG A 100 -14.92 -10.76 4.05
C ARG A 100 -14.11 -10.99 2.79
N ALA A 101 -14.39 -12.10 2.14
CA ALA A 101 -13.66 -12.53 0.98
C ALA A 101 -14.60 -13.11 -0.05
N ARG A 102 -14.27 -12.89 -1.32
CA ARG A 102 -14.94 -13.56 -2.44
C ARG A 102 -13.95 -13.85 -3.55
N ALA A 103 -13.99 -15.07 -4.06
CA ALA A 103 -13.13 -15.50 -5.15
C ALA A 103 -13.88 -15.53 -6.49
N LEU A 104 -13.18 -15.16 -7.55
CA LEU A 104 -13.54 -15.51 -8.92
C LEU A 104 -12.58 -16.60 -9.38
N TYR A 105 -13.07 -17.82 -9.58
CA TYR A 105 -12.27 -18.99 -9.95
C TYR A 105 -12.76 -19.55 -11.28
N ASN A 106 -11.89 -19.64 -12.29
CA ASN A 106 -12.25 -20.05 -13.65
C ASN A 106 -13.46 -19.29 -14.23
N GLU A 107 -13.50 -17.97 -14.03
CA GLU A 107 -14.63 -17.10 -14.43
C GLU A 107 -15.95 -17.33 -13.69
N GLU A 108 -15.96 -18.19 -12.66
CA GLU A 108 -17.12 -18.43 -11.82
C GLU A 108 -16.93 -17.81 -10.43
N TRP A 109 -17.90 -17.02 -9.99
CA TRP A 109 -17.90 -16.47 -8.65
C TRP A 109 -18.17 -17.57 -7.63
N ARG A 110 -17.37 -17.59 -6.56
CA ARG A 110 -17.65 -18.36 -5.35
C ARG A 110 -18.57 -17.58 -4.42
N ASP A 111 -19.07 -18.27 -3.41
CA ASP A 111 -19.85 -17.66 -2.35
C ASP A 111 -19.00 -16.64 -1.57
N GLU A 112 -19.64 -15.62 -1.04
CA GLU A 112 -18.98 -14.68 -0.14
C GLU A 112 -18.83 -15.30 1.25
N ILE A 113 -17.60 -15.35 1.75
CA ILE A 113 -17.28 -15.90 3.06
C ILE A 113 -16.84 -14.80 4.05
N GLU A 114 -16.91 -15.13 5.33
CA GLU A 114 -16.36 -14.33 6.42
C GLU A 114 -15.13 -15.03 7.02
N ILE A 115 -14.05 -14.29 7.18
CA ILE A 115 -12.86 -14.67 7.92
C ILE A 115 -12.81 -13.80 9.17
N ALA A 116 -13.03 -14.43 10.33
CA ALA A 116 -13.18 -13.77 11.61
C ALA A 116 -12.14 -14.29 12.60
N ILE A 117 -11.75 -13.42 13.53
CA ILE A 117 -11.09 -13.85 14.76
C ILE A 117 -12.15 -13.78 15.86
N PRO A 118 -12.54 -14.93 16.45
CA PRO A 118 -13.58 -14.94 17.48
C PRO A 118 -13.28 -13.93 18.58
N GLN A 119 -14.29 -13.16 18.99
CA GLN A 119 -14.24 -12.16 20.08
C GLN A 119 -13.35 -10.93 19.85
N HIS A 120 -12.75 -10.79 18.67
CA HIS A 120 -11.88 -9.66 18.36
C HIS A 120 -12.38 -8.86 17.15
N SER A 121 -12.25 -7.53 17.21
CA SER A 121 -12.52 -6.64 16.09
C SER A 121 -11.23 -6.39 15.31
N ILE A 122 -11.27 -6.61 13.99
CA ILE A 122 -10.11 -6.48 13.11
C ILE A 122 -9.88 -5.00 12.74
N SER A 123 -8.74 -4.47 13.14
CA SER A 123 -8.33 -3.07 12.97
C SER A 123 -7.58 -2.79 11.66
N ALA A 124 -6.83 -3.76 11.16
CA ALA A 124 -6.12 -3.70 9.89
C ALA A 124 -5.87 -5.13 9.36
N PHE A 125 -5.66 -5.26 8.05
CA PHE A 125 -5.19 -6.51 7.46
C PHE A 125 -4.22 -6.25 6.31
N ALA A 126 -3.47 -7.28 5.95
CA ALA A 126 -2.64 -7.33 4.76
C ALA A 126 -2.70 -8.74 4.16
N VAL A 127 -2.56 -8.85 2.84
CA VAL A 127 -2.60 -10.12 2.13
C VAL A 127 -1.42 -10.20 1.15
N THR A 128 -0.79 -11.36 1.04
CA THR A 128 0.22 -11.64 0.01
C THR A 128 0.16 -13.11 -0.41
N ARG A 129 0.88 -13.43 -1.48
CA ARG A 129 1.10 -14.79 -1.96
C ARG A 129 2.57 -15.11 -1.79
N ASP A 130 2.89 -16.25 -1.20
CA ASP A 130 4.28 -16.68 -1.05
C ASP A 130 4.81 -17.39 -2.30
N ALA A 131 6.05 -17.86 -2.23
CA ALA A 131 6.72 -18.54 -3.34
C ALA A 131 6.13 -19.93 -3.67
N ASN A 132 5.28 -20.49 -2.80
CA ASN A 132 4.57 -21.75 -3.00
C ASN A 132 3.12 -21.53 -3.47
N ASP A 133 2.77 -20.31 -3.89
CA ASP A 133 1.43 -19.88 -4.23
C ASP A 133 0.41 -19.97 -3.06
N GLU A 134 0.88 -20.09 -1.82
CA GLU A 134 0.03 -20.03 -0.63
C GLU A 134 -0.34 -18.57 -0.35
N ILE A 135 -1.62 -18.30 -0.13
CA ILE A 135 -2.08 -16.95 0.25
C ILE A 135 -2.02 -16.82 1.76
N TRP A 136 -1.37 -15.75 2.20
CA TRP A 136 -1.24 -15.39 3.60
C TRP A 136 -2.08 -14.16 3.90
N LEU A 137 -2.95 -14.27 4.90
CA LEU A 137 -3.76 -13.18 5.44
C LEU A 137 -3.28 -12.84 6.86
N MET A 138 -2.79 -11.62 7.02
CA MET A 138 -2.39 -11.07 8.30
C MET A 138 -3.46 -10.12 8.81
N MET A 139 -3.86 -10.28 10.07
CA MET A 139 -4.95 -9.53 10.69
C MET A 139 -4.49 -8.93 12.01
N ALA A 140 -4.63 -7.62 12.17
CA ALA A 140 -4.34 -6.93 13.42
C ALA A 140 -5.63 -6.66 14.20
N THR A 141 -5.66 -6.99 15.47
CA THR A 141 -6.73 -6.67 16.42
C THR A 141 -6.20 -5.69 17.46
N HIS A 142 -7.02 -4.77 17.97
CA HIS A 142 -6.60 -3.81 18.99
C HIS A 142 -7.53 -3.84 20.20
N GLY A 143 -6.96 -3.88 21.41
CA GLY A 143 -7.70 -3.83 22.67
C GLY A 143 -6.78 -3.56 23.86
N ASN A 144 -7.27 -2.85 24.88
CA ASN A 144 -6.52 -2.55 26.11
C ASN A 144 -5.14 -1.88 25.91
N GLY A 145 -4.99 -1.09 24.83
CA GLY A 145 -3.73 -0.40 24.52
C GLY A 145 -2.66 -1.27 23.85
N GLU A 146 -2.99 -2.51 23.50
CA GLU A 146 -2.11 -3.45 22.79
C GLU A 146 -2.78 -3.92 21.50
N SER A 147 -1.97 -4.27 20.51
CA SER A 147 -2.42 -4.94 19.30
C SER A 147 -1.89 -6.37 19.26
N SER A 148 -2.68 -7.27 18.70
CA SER A 148 -2.28 -8.65 18.40
C SER A 148 -2.38 -8.88 16.91
N VAL A 149 -1.40 -9.58 16.35
CA VAL A 149 -1.36 -9.97 14.94
C VAL A 149 -1.64 -11.46 14.85
N TRP A 150 -2.54 -11.80 13.94
CA TRP A 150 -3.00 -13.16 13.66
C TRP A 150 -2.75 -13.47 12.19
N CYS A 151 -2.56 -14.75 11.90
CA CYS A 151 -2.25 -15.27 10.58
C CYS A 151 -3.27 -16.35 10.21
N SER A 152 -3.82 -16.29 9.01
CA SER A 152 -4.58 -17.37 8.38
C SER A 152 -4.05 -17.59 6.96
N LYS A 153 -4.12 -18.83 6.49
CA LYS A 153 -3.67 -19.22 5.16
C LYS A 153 -4.79 -19.92 4.42
N GLY A 154 -4.93 -19.69 3.13
CA GLY A 154 -5.97 -20.37 2.38
C GLY A 154 -6.41 -19.68 1.11
N VAL A 155 -7.29 -20.35 0.37
CA VAL A 155 -7.83 -19.87 -0.91
C VAL A 155 -9.31 -20.18 -0.97
N GLY A 156 -10.12 -19.21 -1.41
CA GLY A 156 -11.56 -19.41 -1.54
C GLY A 156 -12.19 -19.70 -0.18
N ASP A 157 -12.81 -20.87 -0.05
CA ASP A 157 -13.53 -21.30 1.16
C ASP A 157 -12.65 -22.13 2.13
N ASP A 158 -11.41 -22.42 1.76
CA ASP A 158 -10.49 -23.29 2.52
C ASP A 158 -9.43 -22.47 3.23
N TRP A 159 -9.84 -21.78 4.30
CA TRP A 159 -8.94 -21.02 5.18
C TRP A 159 -8.61 -21.79 6.45
N SER A 160 -7.34 -21.74 6.85
CA SER A 160 -6.91 -22.23 8.14
C SER A 160 -7.52 -21.40 9.27
N GLU A 161 -7.74 -22.03 10.42
CA GLU A 161 -8.06 -21.28 11.65
C GLU A 161 -6.99 -20.20 11.91
N PRO A 162 -7.40 -18.97 12.30
CA PRO A 162 -6.45 -17.92 12.64
C PRO A 162 -5.52 -18.34 13.77
N THR A 163 -4.22 -18.30 13.52
CA THR A 163 -3.18 -18.56 14.53
C THR A 163 -2.54 -17.26 14.99
N PHE A 164 -2.18 -17.20 16.27
CA PHE A 164 -1.49 -16.03 16.83
C PHE A 164 -0.05 -15.94 16.28
N ALA A 165 0.34 -14.77 15.79
CA ALA A 165 1.70 -14.49 15.34
C ALA A 165 2.52 -13.83 16.46
N PHE A 166 2.11 -12.63 16.88
CA PHE A 166 2.77 -11.86 17.92
C PHE A 166 1.85 -10.75 18.45
N SER A 167 2.29 -10.07 19.52
CA SER A 167 1.64 -8.85 20.02
C SER A 167 2.60 -7.68 20.01
N HIS A 168 2.04 -6.47 20.05
CA HIS A 168 2.80 -5.23 20.02
C HIS A 168 2.05 -4.13 20.76
N ARG A 169 2.77 -3.34 21.55
CA ARG A 169 2.20 -2.21 22.29
C ARG A 169 1.75 -1.12 21.32
N GLY A 170 0.60 -0.50 21.60
CA GLY A 170 0.02 0.53 20.75
C GLY A 170 -0.89 -0.06 19.68
N ARG A 171 -1.45 0.82 18.85
CA ARG A 171 -2.38 0.44 17.79
C ARG A 171 -1.60 0.20 16.50
N ILE A 172 -1.69 -1.00 15.94
CA ILE A 172 -1.18 -1.33 14.60
C ILE A 172 -2.14 -0.77 13.56
N ASP A 173 -1.64 0.10 12.69
CA ASP A 173 -2.37 0.66 11.56
C ASP A 173 -1.65 0.37 10.24
N ARG A 174 -2.41 0.38 9.14
CA ARG A 174 -1.91 0.29 7.75
C ARG A 174 -0.89 -0.85 7.52
N LEU A 175 -1.25 -2.04 7.96
CA LEU A 175 -0.47 -3.26 7.76
C LEU A 175 -0.15 -3.48 6.27
N ARG A 176 1.08 -3.90 5.97
CA ARG A 176 1.57 -4.28 4.64
C ARG A 176 2.43 -5.52 4.73
N ILE A 177 2.36 -6.38 3.72
CA ILE A 177 3.12 -7.63 3.69
C ILE A 177 3.79 -7.83 2.33
N ALA A 178 5.05 -8.26 2.35
CA ALA A 178 5.78 -8.72 1.18
C ALA A 178 6.28 -10.14 1.41
N SER A 179 6.37 -10.92 0.34
CA SER A 179 6.95 -12.25 0.36
C SER A 179 8.29 -12.25 -0.38
N SER A 180 9.19 -13.12 0.07
CA SER A 180 10.35 -13.58 -0.69
C SER A 180 10.34 -15.11 -0.70
N ALA A 181 11.35 -15.73 -1.33
CA ALA A 181 11.44 -17.19 -1.42
C ALA A 181 11.41 -17.90 -0.06
N ASN A 182 11.97 -17.28 0.98
CA ASN A 182 12.18 -17.92 2.29
C ASN A 182 11.61 -17.13 3.47
N ALA A 183 10.93 -16.01 3.22
CA ALA A 183 10.45 -15.15 4.28
C ALA A 183 9.18 -14.39 3.91
N LEU A 184 8.42 -14.03 4.94
CA LEU A 184 7.38 -13.01 4.88
C LEU A 184 7.81 -11.81 5.71
N TRP A 185 7.65 -10.63 5.16
CA TRP A 185 7.98 -9.38 5.83
C TRP A 185 6.72 -8.57 6.04
N LEU A 186 6.46 -8.21 7.29
CA LEU A 186 5.31 -7.41 7.67
C LEU A 186 5.79 -6.02 8.10
N ALA A 187 5.19 -4.97 7.55
CA ALA A 187 5.43 -3.58 7.95
C ALA A 187 4.13 -2.91 8.37
N TRP A 188 4.20 -2.06 9.39
CA TRP A 188 3.07 -1.25 9.84
C TRP A 188 3.55 0.04 10.48
N ASP A 189 2.64 1.01 10.61
CA ASP A 189 2.85 2.11 11.53
C ASP A 189 2.09 1.88 12.83
N CYS A 190 2.68 2.33 13.92
CA CYS A 190 2.11 2.19 15.26
C CYS A 190 2.28 3.48 16.04
N TYR A 191 1.21 3.91 16.72
CA TYR A 191 1.29 4.97 17.71
C TYR A 191 1.69 4.39 19.07
N CYS A 192 2.93 4.63 19.48
CA CYS A 192 3.48 4.21 20.76
C CYS A 192 4.39 5.30 21.32
N ASP A 193 4.36 5.48 22.64
CA ASP A 193 5.22 6.44 23.36
C ASP A 193 5.16 7.89 22.85
N GLY A 194 4.00 8.31 22.33
CA GLY A 194 3.74 9.67 21.86
C GLY A 194 4.05 9.90 20.38
N PHE A 195 4.57 8.88 19.68
CA PHE A 195 5.02 9.01 18.29
C PHE A 195 4.48 7.89 17.41
N PHE A 196 4.41 8.18 16.10
CA PHE A 196 4.21 7.16 15.09
C PHE A 196 5.55 6.67 14.57
N HIS A 197 5.74 5.35 14.62
CA HIS A 197 6.93 4.67 14.13
C HIS A 197 6.57 3.63 13.08
N ILE A 198 7.48 3.37 12.15
CA ILE A 198 7.41 2.20 11.26
C ILE A 198 8.09 1.02 11.93
N TRP A 199 7.35 -0.06 12.07
CA TRP A 199 7.81 -1.32 12.63
C TRP A 199 7.81 -2.40 11.57
N VAL A 200 8.68 -3.37 11.74
CA VAL A 200 8.75 -4.59 10.93
C VAL A 200 8.85 -5.82 11.81
N SER A 201 8.29 -6.93 11.33
CA SER A 201 8.58 -8.29 11.79
C SER A 201 8.75 -9.19 10.57
N CYS A 202 9.59 -10.21 10.70
CA CYS A 202 9.88 -11.20 9.68
C CYS A 202 9.37 -12.56 10.13
N ASN A 203 8.73 -13.31 9.24
CA ASN A 203 8.56 -14.76 9.40
C ASN A 203 9.61 -15.47 8.56
N SER A 204 10.58 -16.08 9.23
CA SER A 204 11.54 -16.99 8.61
C SER A 204 11.33 -18.39 9.19
N ASP A 205 11.24 -19.39 8.33
CA ASP A 205 11.04 -20.80 8.73
C ASP A 205 9.80 -21.02 9.63
N GLY A 206 8.73 -20.27 9.38
CA GLY A 206 7.46 -20.40 10.10
C GLY A 206 7.43 -19.69 11.47
N VAL A 207 8.50 -19.02 11.89
CA VAL A 207 8.58 -18.31 13.17
C VAL A 207 8.64 -16.80 12.94
N TRP A 208 7.74 -16.07 13.60
CA TRP A 208 7.75 -14.61 13.60
C TRP A 208 8.79 -14.06 14.57
N GLU A 209 9.65 -13.17 14.08
CA GLU A 209 10.59 -12.40 14.89
C GLU A 209 9.89 -11.37 15.76
N GLN A 210 10.54 -10.97 16.86
CA GLN A 210 10.06 -9.85 17.66
C GLN A 210 10.05 -8.57 16.83
N PRO A 211 8.98 -7.76 16.87
CA PRO A 211 8.93 -6.50 16.15
C PRO A 211 10.07 -5.55 16.50
N HIS A 212 10.64 -4.88 15.48
CA HIS A 212 11.61 -3.80 15.66
C HIS A 212 11.30 -2.60 14.78
N SER A 213 11.64 -1.41 15.28
CA SER A 213 11.45 -0.15 14.55
C SER A 213 12.48 -0.02 13.43
N VAL A 214 12.00 0.34 12.25
CA VAL A 214 12.81 0.69 11.07
C VAL A 214 13.04 2.19 11.01
N SER A 215 12.04 2.97 11.42
CA SER A 215 12.17 4.43 11.53
C SER A 215 13.07 4.83 12.69
N GLN A 216 13.90 5.86 12.47
CA GLN A 216 14.70 6.51 13.51
C GLN A 216 14.13 7.89 13.79
N VAL A 217 13.95 8.23 15.07
CA VAL A 217 13.65 9.60 15.51
C VAL A 217 14.96 10.38 15.49
N VAL A 218 15.05 11.42 14.66
CA VAL A 218 16.35 12.01 14.31
C VAL A 218 16.69 13.25 15.14
N ALA A 219 15.75 14.17 15.40
CA ALA A 219 16.17 15.47 15.95
C ALA A 219 15.17 16.22 16.82
N THR A 220 13.88 16.20 16.51
CA THR A 220 12.91 17.15 17.11
C THR A 220 11.90 16.51 18.03
N GLY A 221 11.68 15.19 17.91
CA GLY A 221 10.62 14.54 18.67
C GLY A 221 9.25 15.04 18.24
N ASP A 222 9.11 15.48 16.99
CA ASP A 222 7.84 15.84 16.33
C ASP A 222 7.68 15.08 15.00
N GLU A 223 8.59 14.14 14.71
CA GLU A 223 8.54 13.33 13.50
C GLU A 223 7.50 12.21 13.64
N TRP A 224 6.49 12.22 12.78
CA TRP A 224 5.59 11.08 12.64
C TRP A 224 6.00 10.26 11.44
N HIS A 225 6.05 8.94 11.58
CA HIS A 225 6.37 8.03 10.50
C HIS A 225 5.13 7.19 10.17
N LEU A 226 4.58 7.37 8.97
CA LEU A 226 3.25 6.89 8.62
C LEU A 226 3.26 6.21 7.25
N VAL A 227 2.25 5.38 7.01
CA VAL A 227 1.92 4.86 5.67
C VAL A 227 3.08 4.05 5.07
N PRO A 228 3.50 2.96 5.73
CA PRO A 228 4.53 2.11 5.16
C PRO A 228 4.05 1.43 3.88
N THR A 229 5.01 1.08 3.06
CA THR A 229 4.92 0.09 1.98
C THR A 229 6.16 -0.80 2.08
N ILE A 230 6.04 -2.07 1.72
CA ILE A 230 7.14 -3.03 1.75
C ILE A 230 7.15 -3.87 0.48
N ALA A 231 8.33 -4.14 -0.05
CA ALA A 231 8.54 -5.03 -1.19
C ALA A 231 9.90 -5.74 -1.06
N CYS A 232 10.03 -6.90 -1.68
CA CYS A 232 11.32 -7.59 -1.79
C CYS A 232 11.88 -7.41 -3.19
N ASP A 233 13.18 -7.17 -3.33
CA ASP A 233 13.84 -7.18 -4.64
C ASP A 233 13.95 -8.60 -5.21
N ALA A 234 14.50 -8.75 -6.43
CA ALA A 234 14.69 -10.04 -7.08
C ALA A 234 15.63 -11.01 -6.30
N SER A 235 16.45 -10.51 -5.37
CA SER A 235 17.28 -11.34 -4.48
C SER A 235 16.54 -11.77 -3.20
N GLY A 236 15.32 -11.25 -2.98
CA GLY A 236 14.54 -11.45 -1.77
C GLY A 236 14.88 -10.46 -0.65
N MET A 237 15.67 -9.42 -0.93
CA MET A 237 16.01 -8.39 0.05
C MET A 237 14.83 -7.43 0.25
N PRO A 238 14.34 -7.23 1.49
CA PRO A 238 13.20 -6.36 1.72
C PRO A 238 13.62 -4.88 1.78
N PHE A 239 12.74 -4.04 1.22
CA PHE A 239 12.78 -2.58 1.26
C PHE A 239 11.50 -2.08 1.88
N VAL A 240 11.60 -1.07 2.75
CA VAL A 240 10.45 -0.38 3.35
C VAL A 240 10.55 1.10 3.02
N ALA A 241 9.47 1.66 2.49
CA ALA A 241 9.33 3.10 2.28
C ALA A 241 8.13 3.61 3.06
N TRP A 242 8.18 4.87 3.50
CA TRP A 242 7.13 5.48 4.30
C TRP A 242 7.14 7.00 4.17
N LEU A 243 6.12 7.63 4.73
CA LEU A 243 6.00 9.08 4.81
C LEU A 243 6.43 9.60 6.18
N MET A 244 7.18 10.69 6.16
CA MET A 244 7.53 11.44 7.35
C MET A 244 7.02 12.88 7.22
N PRO A 245 5.77 13.18 7.63
CA PRO A 245 5.32 14.56 7.82
C PRO A 245 6.15 15.25 8.90
N MET A 246 6.46 16.51 8.66
CA MET A 246 7.05 17.40 9.65
C MET A 246 6.20 18.65 9.74
N PRO A 247 5.93 19.16 10.95
CA PRO A 247 5.20 20.40 11.10
C PRO A 247 5.97 21.55 10.44
N VAL A 248 5.25 22.40 9.72
CA VAL A 248 5.75 23.66 9.18
C VAL A 248 4.73 24.76 9.47
N ALA A 249 5.24 25.98 9.67
CA ALA A 249 4.42 27.17 9.82
C ALA A 249 4.88 28.23 8.83
N ASP A 250 3.95 28.89 8.16
CA ASP A 250 4.25 30.06 7.35
C ASP A 250 4.39 31.34 8.21
N ASN A 251 4.71 32.46 7.57
CA ASN A 251 4.82 33.76 8.23
C ASN A 251 3.46 34.39 8.62
N LEU A 252 2.34 33.78 8.22
CA LEU A 252 0.98 34.18 8.56
C LEU A 252 0.40 33.35 9.72
N GLY A 253 1.15 32.35 10.21
CA GLY A 253 0.74 31.47 11.31
C GLY A 253 -0.12 30.29 10.85
N ALA A 254 -0.17 29.98 9.55
CA ALA A 254 -0.79 28.76 9.05
C ALA A 254 0.12 27.57 9.34
N TYR A 255 -0.42 26.54 10.00
CA TYR A 255 0.27 25.29 10.29
C TYR A 255 -0.11 24.22 9.28
N ASP A 256 0.88 23.54 8.72
CA ASP A 256 0.71 22.40 7.82
C ASP A 256 1.85 21.38 8.03
N HIS A 257 1.94 20.37 7.17
CA HIS A 257 2.96 19.36 7.21
C HIS A 257 3.74 19.29 5.90
N TRP A 258 5.06 19.42 6.00
CA TRP A 258 5.99 19.09 4.94
C TRP A 258 6.24 17.58 4.96
N LEU A 259 5.82 16.88 3.92
CA LEU A 259 6.02 15.44 3.82
C LEU A 259 7.32 15.07 3.12
N TRP A 260 8.06 14.16 3.74
CA TRP A 260 9.24 13.53 3.15
C TRP A 260 8.96 12.08 2.84
N LEU A 261 9.52 11.63 1.74
CA LEU A 261 9.55 10.24 1.37
C LEU A 261 10.83 9.61 1.91
N MET A 262 10.66 8.55 2.71
CA MET A 262 11.74 7.86 3.39
C MET A 262 11.86 6.42 2.89
N CYS A 263 13.06 5.84 2.95
CA CYS A 263 13.30 4.46 2.58
C CYS A 263 14.44 3.82 3.39
N ALA A 264 14.32 2.52 3.64
CA ALA A 264 15.35 1.68 4.23
C ALA A 264 15.37 0.30 3.54
N ARG A 265 16.56 -0.33 3.49
CA ARG A 265 16.72 -1.74 3.11
C ARG A 265 17.24 -2.56 4.27
N TYR A 266 16.91 -3.84 4.31
CA TYR A 266 17.61 -4.77 5.18
C TYR A 266 18.97 -5.15 4.57
N ASP A 267 19.98 -5.44 5.38
CA ASP A 267 21.30 -5.91 4.90
C ASP A 267 21.62 -7.36 5.32
N GLY A 268 20.61 -8.09 5.80
CA GLY A 268 20.76 -9.41 6.41
C GLY A 268 21.00 -9.37 7.92
N LYS A 269 21.20 -8.18 8.51
CA LYS A 269 21.40 -8.01 9.97
C LYS A 269 20.57 -6.87 10.55
N ARG A 270 20.45 -5.77 9.82
CA ARG A 270 19.77 -4.55 10.29
C ARG A 270 19.15 -3.79 9.12
N TRP A 271 18.22 -2.92 9.47
CA TRP A 271 17.69 -1.94 8.54
C TRP A 271 18.67 -0.78 8.38
N LEU A 272 19.04 -0.51 7.13
CA LEU A 272 19.90 0.57 6.72
C LEU A 272 19.06 1.64 6.00
N PRO A 273 19.03 2.88 6.50
CA PRO A 273 18.41 3.98 5.76
C PRO A 273 19.11 4.20 4.42
N ILE A 274 18.33 4.43 3.36
CA ILE A 274 18.85 4.73 2.02
C ILE A 274 18.59 6.19 1.69
N THR A 275 19.59 7.04 1.91
CA THR A 275 19.48 8.49 1.69
C THR A 275 19.84 8.83 0.24
N ASP A 276 19.07 9.71 -0.39
CA ASP A 276 19.55 10.42 -1.59
C ASP A 276 20.32 11.67 -1.17
N GLU A 277 21.62 11.69 -1.45
CA GLU A 277 22.53 12.80 -1.13
C GLU A 277 22.16 14.11 -1.83
N LYS A 278 21.34 14.06 -2.88
CA LYS A 278 20.89 15.24 -3.63
C LYS A 278 19.72 15.96 -2.96
N VAL A 279 19.11 15.37 -1.93
CA VAL A 279 17.95 15.97 -1.25
C VAL A 279 18.41 16.95 -0.17
N ALA A 280 17.87 18.17 -0.21
CA ALA A 280 18.30 19.32 0.60
C ALA A 280 18.28 19.09 2.12
N ARG A 281 17.54 18.09 2.60
CA ARG A 281 17.48 17.68 4.01
C ARG A 281 18.08 16.29 4.14
N LEU A 282 19.35 16.22 4.54
CA LEU A 282 20.12 14.99 4.76
C LEU A 282 19.67 14.26 6.04
N LEU A 283 18.38 13.97 6.18
CA LEU A 283 17.91 13.02 7.20
C LEU A 283 18.23 11.59 6.73
N PRO A 284 18.69 10.70 7.62
CA PRO A 284 18.90 9.29 7.28
C PRO A 284 17.65 8.68 6.64
N GLY A 285 17.78 8.19 5.41
CA GLY A 285 16.73 7.50 4.67
C GLY A 285 15.84 8.42 3.85
N CYS A 286 16.10 9.74 3.83
CA CYS A 286 15.34 10.69 3.03
C CYS A 286 15.63 10.51 1.54
N VAL A 287 14.59 10.32 0.74
CA VAL A 287 14.68 10.05 -0.70
C VAL A 287 14.10 11.18 -1.55
N GLU A 288 13.03 11.83 -1.11
CA GLU A 288 12.37 12.91 -1.85
C GLU A 288 11.54 13.83 -0.96
N SER A 289 11.43 15.10 -1.36
CA SER A 289 10.49 16.07 -0.79
C SER A 289 9.15 16.01 -1.51
N LEU A 290 8.06 15.81 -0.75
CA LEU A 290 6.70 15.80 -1.27
C LEU A 290 5.95 17.10 -0.99
N ALA A 291 6.68 18.20 -0.79
CA ALA A 291 6.11 19.54 -0.58
C ALA A 291 5.41 20.11 -1.82
N GLN A 292 5.83 19.70 -3.02
CA GLN A 292 5.35 20.27 -4.27
C GLN A 292 3.82 20.19 -4.38
N GLY A 293 3.18 21.36 -4.49
CA GLY A 293 1.75 21.46 -4.79
C GLY A 293 0.81 21.29 -3.59
N LEU A 294 1.34 21.03 -2.40
CA LEU A 294 0.58 20.43 -1.31
C LEU A 294 0.94 21.00 0.08
N LEU A 295 1.65 22.12 0.11
CA LEU A 295 1.78 22.98 1.29
C LEU A 295 0.73 24.09 1.20
N ALA A 296 0.02 24.34 2.29
CA ALA A 296 -0.84 25.51 2.42
C ALA A 296 0.01 26.79 2.37
N SER A 297 -0.24 27.64 1.38
CA SER A 297 0.36 28.99 1.30
C SER A 297 -0.64 30.10 1.62
N GLU A 298 -1.94 29.90 1.34
CA GLU A 298 -3.02 30.85 1.65
C GLU A 298 -4.29 30.17 2.19
N THR A 299 -4.61 28.95 1.74
CA THR A 299 -5.77 28.16 2.22
C THR A 299 -5.48 26.68 2.06
N TYR A 300 -5.74 25.89 3.11
CA TYR A 300 -5.66 24.43 3.05
C TYR A 300 -6.92 23.86 2.40
N VAL A 301 -6.77 23.29 1.21
CA VAL A 301 -7.83 22.52 0.55
C VAL A 301 -7.40 21.06 0.50
N GLY A 302 -8.15 20.18 1.16
CA GLY A 302 -7.86 18.73 1.14
C GLY A 302 -7.85 18.19 -0.29
N TYR A 303 -7.17 17.07 -0.52
CA TYR A 303 -6.98 16.52 -1.88
C TYR A 303 -7.77 15.23 -2.09
N HIS A 304 -8.23 15.01 -3.33
CA HIS A 304 -8.79 13.73 -3.74
C HIS A 304 -7.69 12.70 -4.03
N GLY A 305 -7.93 11.43 -3.71
CA GLY A 305 -7.03 10.30 -4.00
C GLY A 305 -5.99 9.99 -2.91
N ARG A 306 -5.12 9.02 -3.19
CA ARG A 306 -4.03 8.57 -2.30
C ARG A 306 -2.73 9.34 -2.56
N ARG A 307 -2.83 10.66 -2.73
CA ARG A 307 -1.65 11.48 -3.04
C ARG A 307 -0.57 11.28 -2.00
N ARG A 308 0.68 11.20 -2.45
CA ARG A 308 1.86 10.92 -1.63
C ARG A 308 1.93 9.49 -1.07
N HIS A 309 1.02 8.57 -1.38
CA HIS A 309 1.18 7.17 -0.99
C HIS A 309 2.43 6.58 -1.65
N PRO A 310 3.44 6.16 -0.88
CA PRO A 310 4.60 5.50 -1.45
C PRO A 310 4.20 4.12 -1.96
N MET A 311 4.77 3.73 -3.09
CA MET A 311 4.63 2.39 -3.65
C MET A 311 6.02 1.88 -4.01
N LEU A 312 6.31 0.63 -3.66
CA LEU A 312 7.57 -0.03 -4.00
C LEU A 312 7.32 -1.13 -5.04
N ILE A 313 8.19 -1.22 -6.04
CA ILE A 313 8.12 -2.22 -7.09
C ILE A 313 9.52 -2.75 -7.36
N ALA A 314 9.69 -4.06 -7.28
CA ALA A 314 10.98 -4.69 -7.54
C ALA A 314 11.39 -4.51 -9.01
N ASP A 315 12.69 -4.39 -9.25
CA ASP A 315 13.28 -4.52 -10.59
C ASP A 315 13.96 -5.89 -10.69
N GLU A 316 13.83 -6.57 -11.83
CA GLU A 316 14.43 -7.89 -12.05
C GLU A 316 15.97 -7.90 -11.88
N ARG A 317 16.62 -6.74 -11.97
CA ARG A 317 18.07 -6.58 -11.80
C ARG A 317 18.49 -6.33 -10.34
N CYS A 318 17.68 -6.76 -9.38
CA CYS A 318 17.87 -6.52 -7.94
C CYS A 318 17.86 -5.04 -7.53
N GLY A 319 17.15 -4.21 -8.30
CA GLY A 319 16.89 -2.81 -7.96
C GLY A 319 15.51 -2.61 -7.35
N MET A 320 15.21 -1.38 -6.96
CA MET A 320 13.91 -1.02 -6.40
C MET A 320 13.40 0.29 -7.00
N TRP A 321 12.18 0.26 -7.51
CA TRP A 321 11.47 1.45 -7.93
C TRP A 321 10.62 1.97 -6.78
N LEU A 322 10.79 3.24 -6.47
CA LEU A 322 9.95 3.97 -5.53
C LEU A 322 9.05 4.93 -6.31
N LEU A 323 7.75 4.73 -6.23
CA LEU A 323 6.74 5.50 -6.93
C LEU A 323 5.94 6.35 -5.94
N TRP A 324 5.49 7.51 -6.41
CA TRP A 324 4.59 8.38 -5.67
C TRP A 324 3.79 9.27 -6.63
N GLU A 325 2.66 9.76 -6.16
CA GLU A 325 1.92 10.82 -6.85
C GLU A 325 2.36 12.19 -6.34
N ARG A 326 2.74 13.08 -7.25
CA ARG A 326 2.95 14.52 -6.97
C ARG A 326 1.85 15.38 -7.60
N LYS A 327 1.60 16.54 -6.98
CA LYS A 327 0.80 17.58 -7.62
C LYS A 327 1.73 18.54 -8.39
N PRO A 328 1.51 18.78 -9.69
CA PRO A 328 2.45 19.52 -10.52
C PRO A 328 2.46 21.04 -10.27
N ARG A 329 1.43 21.59 -9.61
CA ARG A 329 1.29 23.01 -9.30
C ARG A 329 0.66 23.22 -7.93
N GLU A 330 1.13 24.26 -7.24
CA GLU A 330 0.48 24.83 -6.06
C GLU A 330 -0.68 25.71 -6.55
N ASP A 331 -1.83 25.09 -6.75
CA ASP A 331 -3.07 25.81 -7.09
C ASP A 331 -4.25 25.24 -6.31
N PHE A 332 -5.33 26.01 -6.17
CA PHE A 332 -6.48 25.67 -5.32
C PHE A 332 -7.41 24.60 -5.89
N ASP A 333 -7.08 24.01 -7.04
CA ASP A 333 -7.93 23.02 -7.69
C ASP A 333 -7.60 21.61 -7.15
N THR A 334 -8.46 21.13 -6.26
CA THR A 334 -8.34 19.80 -5.63
C THR A 334 -8.63 18.67 -6.61
N ALA A 335 -9.31 18.96 -7.73
CA ALA A 335 -9.67 18.02 -8.79
C ALA A 335 -8.65 18.00 -9.94
N LYS A 336 -7.60 18.84 -9.90
CA LYS A 336 -6.54 18.78 -10.91
C LYS A 336 -5.77 17.48 -10.84
N TRP A 337 -5.37 17.02 -12.02
CA TRP A 337 -4.77 15.73 -12.23
C TRP A 337 -3.36 15.64 -11.62
N GLY A 338 -3.05 14.50 -11.01
CA GLY A 338 -1.75 14.18 -10.45
C GLY A 338 -0.76 13.67 -11.49
N VAL A 339 0.50 13.64 -11.08
CA VAL A 339 1.62 13.09 -11.84
C VAL A 339 2.19 11.90 -11.09
N LEU A 340 2.24 10.74 -11.73
CA LEU A 340 2.96 9.59 -11.22
C LEU A 340 4.45 9.79 -11.48
N CYS A 341 5.21 9.83 -10.40
CA CYS A 341 6.65 9.90 -10.42
C CYS A 341 7.26 8.59 -9.95
N ALA A 342 8.49 8.34 -10.39
CA ALA A 342 9.26 7.20 -9.95
C ALA A 342 10.73 7.58 -9.79
N LYS A 343 11.40 6.89 -8.86
CA LYS A 343 12.84 6.98 -8.65
C LYS A 343 13.38 5.56 -8.54
N PHE A 344 14.50 5.29 -9.21
CA PHE A 344 15.11 3.97 -9.21
C PHE A 344 16.30 3.94 -8.25
N TYR A 345 16.39 2.90 -7.44
CA TYR A 345 17.56 2.54 -6.66
C TYR A 345 18.25 1.34 -7.32
N ASP A 346 19.52 1.50 -7.68
CA ASP A 346 20.30 0.49 -8.42
C ASP A 346 21.09 -0.47 -7.52
N GLY A 347 20.91 -0.39 -6.20
CA GLY A 347 21.70 -1.14 -5.22
C GLY A 347 22.73 -0.28 -4.49
N GLU A 348 23.12 0.86 -5.07
CA GLU A 348 24.11 1.79 -4.53
C GLU A 348 23.55 3.20 -4.31
N GLN A 349 22.78 3.73 -5.26
CA GLN A 349 22.30 5.12 -5.24
C GLN A 349 20.90 5.28 -5.84
N TRP A 350 20.27 6.41 -5.50
CA TRP A 350 19.05 6.86 -6.15
C TRP A 350 19.35 7.62 -7.44
N HIS A 351 18.63 7.26 -8.50
CA HIS A 351 18.63 7.96 -9.78
C HIS A 351 17.75 9.21 -9.75
N GLU A 352 17.86 10.06 -10.78
CA GLU A 352 16.97 11.21 -10.92
C GLU A 352 15.50 10.77 -11.04
N PRO A 353 14.56 11.51 -10.43
CA PRO A 353 13.15 11.20 -10.54
C PRO A 353 12.66 11.36 -11.99
N ILE A 354 11.82 10.44 -12.43
CA ILE A 354 11.17 10.46 -13.75
C ILE A 354 9.65 10.60 -13.60
N GLU A 355 9.01 11.19 -14.60
CA GLU A 355 7.56 11.23 -14.75
C GLU A 355 7.12 10.02 -15.58
N LEU A 356 6.33 9.13 -14.98
CA LEU A 356 5.79 7.95 -15.66
C LEU A 356 4.45 8.24 -16.34
N HIS A 357 3.61 9.04 -15.68
CA HIS A 357 2.30 9.40 -16.21
C HIS A 357 1.78 10.71 -15.64
N ARG A 358 0.88 11.35 -16.38
CA ARG A 358 0.14 12.53 -15.96
C ARG A 358 -1.31 12.38 -16.37
N GLY A 359 -2.20 12.68 -15.45
CA GLY A 359 -3.60 12.86 -15.80
C GLY A 359 -4.61 12.06 -15.00
N ALA A 360 -4.16 11.26 -14.04
CA ALA A 360 -5.06 10.53 -13.15
C ALA A 360 -5.35 11.32 -11.85
N LEU A 361 -6.46 10.97 -11.20
CA LEU A 361 -6.81 11.48 -9.86
C LEU A 361 -6.20 10.63 -8.73
N CYS A 362 -5.79 9.41 -9.05
CA CYS A 362 -5.14 8.49 -8.13
C CYS A 362 -4.30 7.51 -8.95
N TYR A 363 -3.16 7.11 -8.39
CA TYR A 363 -2.34 6.04 -8.95
C TYR A 363 -2.25 4.88 -7.97
N GLN A 364 -2.23 3.68 -8.52
CA GLN A 364 -1.98 2.44 -7.80
C GLN A 364 -1.26 1.47 -8.72
N VAL A 365 -0.36 0.70 -8.14
CA VAL A 365 0.31 -0.43 -8.76
C VAL A 365 -0.02 -1.69 -7.99
N ASP A 366 0.11 -2.83 -8.64
CA ASP A 366 0.14 -4.12 -7.96
C ASP A 366 1.49 -4.27 -7.25
N GLU A 367 1.48 -4.43 -5.93
CA GLU A 367 2.67 -4.56 -5.09
C GLU A 367 3.45 -5.86 -5.39
N ALA A 368 2.83 -6.85 -6.06
CA ALA A 368 3.48 -8.07 -6.52
C ALA A 368 4.14 -7.94 -7.92
N THR A 369 3.97 -6.81 -8.60
CA THR A 369 4.56 -6.59 -9.92
C THR A 369 6.09 -6.46 -9.83
N VAL A 370 6.77 -6.98 -10.85
CA VAL A 370 8.22 -6.82 -11.04
C VAL A 370 8.45 -6.12 -12.38
N VAL A 371 9.25 -5.05 -12.38
CA VAL A 371 9.68 -4.38 -13.61
C VAL A 371 10.63 -5.30 -14.37
N LYS A 372 10.28 -5.60 -15.64
CA LYS A 372 11.05 -6.46 -16.55
C LYS A 372 11.42 -5.71 -17.81
N ASP A 373 12.68 -5.77 -18.24
CA ASP A 373 13.22 -5.05 -19.39
C ASP A 373 12.91 -3.53 -19.36
N GLY A 374 12.84 -2.94 -18.16
CA GLY A 374 12.48 -1.54 -17.95
C GLY A 374 11.01 -1.21 -18.22
N LYS A 375 10.14 -2.22 -18.26
CA LYS A 375 8.68 -2.07 -18.44
C LYS A 375 7.95 -2.43 -17.15
N LEU A 376 7.05 -1.53 -16.78
CA LEU A 376 6.06 -1.73 -15.73
C LEU A 376 4.78 -2.29 -16.34
#